data_AF-A0A2T6A247-F1
#
_entry.id   AF-A0A2T6A247-F1
#
_cell.length_a   1.000
_cell.length_b   1.000
_cell.length_c   1.000
_cell.angle_alpha   90.00
_cell.angle_beta   90.00
_cell.angle_gamma   90.00
#
_symmetry.space_group_name_H-M   'P 1'
#
loop_
_entity.id
_entity.type
_entity.pdbx_description
1 polymer ?
#
loop_
_entity_poly.entity_id
_entity_poly.type
_entity_poly.pdbx_seq_one_letter_code
_entity_poly.pdbx_strand_id
1 'polypeptide(L)'
;MTGLLGRHRHLTRAACFAATIMTFAQQAQASSDDAWAELEVAVRQACLNAVGGMITVNTINVDPYGSESYAFAVMVGPEQGAPADRVVVCAYDKFKQSAEVSGLF
;
A
#
# COMPACT_ATOMS: atom_id res chain seq x y z
N MET A 1 -15.53 -49.17 36.99
CA MET A 1 -14.61 -48.02 37.04
C MET A 1 -13.96 -47.84 35.66
N THR A 2 -14.68 -47.30 34.67
CA THR A 2 -14.18 -47.25 33.27
C THR A 2 -14.45 -45.91 32.55
N GLY A 3 -15.01 -44.92 33.25
CA GLY A 3 -15.44 -43.63 32.66
C GLY A 3 -14.42 -42.49 32.69
N LEU A 4 -13.28 -42.63 33.39
CA LEU A 4 -12.34 -41.50 33.56
C LEU A 4 -11.33 -41.37 32.40
N LEU A 5 -10.92 -42.48 31.77
CA LEU A 5 -9.81 -42.48 30.80
C LEU A 5 -10.17 -41.91 29.41
N GLY A 6 -11.46 -41.96 29.02
CA GLY A 6 -11.93 -41.44 27.73
C GLY A 6 -11.98 -39.91 27.69
N ARG A 7 -12.36 -39.27 28.81
CA ARG A 7 -12.56 -37.81 28.88
C ARG A 7 -11.25 -37.04 28.73
N HIS A 8 -10.13 -37.58 29.23
CA HIS A 8 -8.81 -36.98 29.08
C HIS A 8 -8.32 -36.98 27.62
N ARG A 9 -8.56 -38.05 26.85
CA ARG A 9 -8.11 -38.17 25.46
C ARG A 9 -8.82 -37.19 24.51
N HIS A 10 -10.07 -36.83 24.81
CA HIS A 10 -10.81 -35.80 24.07
C HIS A 10 -10.41 -34.38 24.48
N LEU A 11 -10.12 -34.16 25.77
CA LEU A 11 -9.64 -32.88 26.28
C LEU A 11 -8.24 -32.52 25.74
N THR A 12 -7.34 -33.50 25.61
CA THR A 12 -5.99 -33.26 25.04
C THR A 12 -6.01 -33.00 23.53
N ARG A 13 -6.94 -33.64 22.79
CA ARG A 13 -7.13 -33.39 21.35
C ARG A 13 -7.76 -32.02 21.06
N ALA A 14 -8.71 -31.58 21.89
CA ALA A 14 -9.32 -30.26 21.75
C ALA A 14 -8.33 -29.12 22.06
N ALA A 15 -7.42 -29.32 23.02
CA ALA A 15 -6.40 -28.34 23.38
C ALA A 15 -5.39 -28.06 22.24
N CYS A 16 -5.01 -29.07 21.45
CA CYS A 16 -4.06 -28.88 20.35
C CYS A 16 -4.67 -28.17 19.15
N PHE A 17 -5.98 -28.32 18.90
CA PHE A 17 -6.66 -27.66 17.78
C PHE A 17 -7.01 -26.19 18.09
N ALA A 18 -7.20 -25.85 19.36
CA ALA A 18 -7.48 -24.48 19.78
C ALA A 18 -6.25 -23.56 19.74
N ALA A 19 -5.04 -24.11 19.85
CA ALA A 19 -3.79 -23.33 19.87
C ALA A 19 -3.39 -22.78 18.49
N THR A 20 -3.84 -23.40 17.39
CA THR A 20 -3.42 -23.02 16.02
C THR A 20 -4.22 -21.85 15.43
N ILE A 21 -5.35 -21.46 16.04
CA ILE A 21 -6.25 -20.44 15.48
C ILE A 21 -5.85 -19.01 15.93
N MET A 22 -4.99 -18.87 16.94
CA MET A 22 -4.67 -17.55 17.53
C MET A 22 -3.56 -16.78 16.81
N THR A 23 -2.89 -17.33 15.80
CA THR A 23 -1.74 -16.68 15.13
C THR A 23 -2.09 -15.89 13.86
N PHE A 24 -3.37 -15.84 13.45
CA PHE A 24 -3.80 -15.08 12.26
C PHE A 24 -4.65 -13.86 12.57
N ALA A 25 -4.54 -13.30 13.78
CA ALA A 25 -4.93 -11.92 14.01
C ALA A 25 -3.88 -11.02 13.34
N GLN A 26 -3.87 -10.97 12.00
CA GLN A 26 -3.30 -9.85 11.28
C GLN A 26 -4.07 -8.63 11.76
N GLN A 27 -3.49 -7.91 12.70
CA GLN A 27 -4.00 -6.62 13.12
C GLN A 27 -3.99 -5.77 11.86
N ALA A 28 -5.16 -5.60 11.25
CA ALA A 28 -5.40 -4.53 10.30
C ALA A 28 -5.27 -3.25 11.11
N GLN A 29 -4.03 -2.81 11.33
CA GLN A 29 -3.76 -1.50 11.88
C GLN A 29 -4.25 -0.54 10.80
N ALA A 30 -5.45 0.00 11.00
CA ALA A 30 -5.87 1.17 10.26
C ALA A 30 -4.73 2.18 10.38
N SER A 31 -4.16 2.61 9.25
CA SER A 31 -3.13 3.63 9.29
C SER A 31 -3.71 4.88 9.96
N SER A 32 -2.94 5.48 10.85
CA SER A 32 -3.30 6.75 11.48
C SER A 32 -3.25 7.88 10.44
N ASP A 33 -3.91 8.99 10.73
CA ASP A 33 -3.88 10.19 9.88
C ASP A 33 -2.44 10.66 9.61
N ASP A 34 -1.55 10.56 10.60
CA ASP A 34 -0.13 10.87 10.47
C ASP A 34 0.58 9.95 9.46
N ALA A 35 0.30 8.65 9.50
CA ALA A 35 0.89 7.69 8.56
C ALA A 35 0.43 7.94 7.12
N TRP A 36 -0.82 8.36 6.93
CA TRP A 36 -1.33 8.75 5.60
C TRP A 36 -0.66 10.02 5.08
N ALA A 37 -0.45 11.02 5.94
CA ALA A 37 0.25 12.25 5.57
C ALA A 37 1.71 12.01 5.17
N GLU A 38 2.42 11.16 5.91
CA GLU A 38 3.80 10.76 5.58
C GLU A 38 3.87 10.01 4.24
N LEU A 39 2.92 9.12 3.99
CA LEU A 39 2.82 8.41 2.71
C LEU A 39 2.58 9.41 1.56
N GLU A 40 1.67 10.36 1.71
CA GLU A 40 1.42 11.37 0.66
C GLU A 40 2.70 12.14 0.30
N VAL A 41 3.45 12.59 1.31
CA VAL A 41 4.72 13.30 1.11
C VAL A 41 5.74 12.42 0.37
N ALA A 42 5.89 11.17 0.79
CA ALA A 42 6.82 10.22 0.16
C ALA A 42 6.47 9.96 -1.31
N VAL A 43 5.18 9.72 -1.60
CA VAL A 43 4.68 9.48 -2.96
C VAL A 43 4.90 10.71 -3.82
N ARG A 44 4.52 11.90 -3.33
CA ARG A 44 4.69 13.17 -4.05
C ARG A 44 6.16 13.39 -4.45
N GLN A 45 7.08 13.21 -3.51
CA GLN A 45 8.52 13.37 -3.78
C GLN A 45 9.03 12.33 -4.78
N ALA A 46 8.70 11.06 -4.58
CA ALA A 46 9.15 9.99 -5.47
C ALA A 46 8.64 10.18 -6.91
N CYS A 47 7.36 10.53 -7.08
CA CYS A 47 6.75 10.75 -8.38
C CYS A 47 7.31 11.98 -9.11
N LEU A 48 7.54 13.09 -8.41
CA LEU A 48 8.17 14.29 -8.99
C LEU A 48 9.62 14.02 -9.43
N ASN A 49 10.34 13.15 -8.71
CA ASN A 49 11.66 12.73 -9.13
C ASN A 49 11.60 11.80 -10.35
N ALA A 50 10.68 10.84 -10.35
CA ALA A 50 10.54 9.84 -11.40
C ALA A 50 10.07 10.41 -12.74
N VAL A 51 9.25 11.47 -12.74
CA VAL A 51 8.80 12.11 -13.99
C VAL A 51 9.96 12.79 -14.74
N GLY A 52 11.07 13.09 -14.07
CA GLY A 52 12.34 13.48 -14.71
C GLY A 52 12.24 14.68 -15.65
N GLY A 53 11.24 15.54 -15.48
CA GLY A 53 10.99 16.68 -16.36
C GLY A 53 10.31 16.35 -17.70
N MET A 54 9.79 15.13 -17.92
CA MET A 54 8.95 14.80 -19.09
C MET A 54 7.83 15.82 -19.31
N ILE A 55 7.27 16.33 -18.21
CA ILE A 55 6.32 17.43 -18.17
C ILE A 55 6.78 18.47 -17.15
N THR A 56 6.32 19.72 -17.33
CA THR A 56 6.36 20.73 -16.27
C THR A 56 5.15 20.51 -15.37
N VAL A 57 5.36 19.87 -14.22
CA VAL A 57 4.25 19.47 -13.34
C VAL A 57 3.58 20.70 -12.73
N ASN A 58 2.35 20.99 -13.17
CA ASN A 58 1.53 22.08 -12.63
C ASN A 58 0.59 21.57 -11.53
N THR A 59 0.21 20.30 -11.60
CA THR A 59 -0.68 19.65 -10.62
C THR A 59 -0.20 18.23 -10.36
N ILE A 60 -0.24 17.84 -9.09
CA ILE A 60 -0.06 16.46 -8.67
C ILE A 60 -1.12 16.12 -7.62
N ASN A 61 -1.94 15.12 -7.93
CA ASN A 61 -2.96 14.58 -7.04
C ASN A 61 -2.51 13.20 -6.60
N VAL A 62 -2.28 13.02 -5.30
CA VAL A 62 -1.92 11.73 -4.71
C VAL A 62 -3.21 11.04 -4.26
N ASP A 63 -3.35 9.76 -4.57
CA ASP A 63 -4.39 8.91 -3.99
C ASP A 63 -4.10 8.73 -2.49
N PRO A 64 -4.99 9.18 -1.58
CA PRO A 64 -4.74 9.16 -0.14
C PRO A 64 -4.68 7.75 0.45
N TYR A 65 -5.20 6.74 -0.23
CA TYR A 65 -5.24 5.36 0.27
C TYR A 65 -4.31 4.45 -0.54
N GLY A 66 -4.38 4.58 -1.88
CA GLY A 66 -3.74 3.66 -2.80
C GLY A 66 -4.27 2.23 -2.66
N SER A 67 -3.36 1.27 -2.78
CA SER A 67 -3.58 -0.16 -2.60
C SER A 67 -2.68 -0.71 -1.48
N GLU A 68 -2.77 -2.01 -1.20
CA GLU A 68 -1.90 -2.67 -0.21
C GLU A 68 -0.41 -2.47 -0.53
N SER A 69 -0.03 -2.62 -1.81
CA SER A 69 1.39 -2.64 -2.24
C SER A 69 1.84 -1.36 -2.92
N TYR A 70 0.90 -0.57 -3.44
CA TYR A 70 1.21 0.63 -4.24
C TYR A 70 0.43 1.84 -3.76
N ALA A 71 1.02 3.02 -3.89
CA ALA A 71 0.29 4.28 -3.88
C ALA A 71 0.39 4.92 -5.26
N PHE A 72 -0.57 5.77 -5.60
CA PHE A 72 -0.68 6.34 -6.94
C PHE A 72 -0.70 7.86 -6.88
N ALA A 73 -0.16 8.48 -7.93
CA ALA A 73 -0.35 9.91 -8.15
C ALA A 73 -0.63 10.19 -9.62
N VAL A 74 -1.46 11.18 -9.89
CA VAL A 74 -1.71 11.70 -11.24
C VAL A 74 -1.09 13.09 -11.34
N MET A 75 -0.16 13.24 -12.28
CA MET A 75 0.51 14.49 -12.59
C MET A 75 0.00 15.05 -13.91
N VAL A 76 -0.20 16.37 -13.94
CA VAL A 76 -0.66 17.09 -15.13
C VAL A 76 0.22 18.30 -15.37
N GLY A 77 0.54 18.52 -16.64
CA GLY A 77 1.20 19.73 -17.12
C GLY A 77 1.75 19.58 -18.53
N PRO A 78 2.29 20.64 -19.13
CA PRO A 78 2.75 20.62 -20.49
C PRO A 78 4.02 19.78 -20.63
N GLU A 79 4.12 19.03 -21.73
CA GLU A 79 5.38 18.43 -22.15
C GLU A 79 6.40 19.53 -22.50
N GLN A 80 7.68 19.28 -22.27
CA GLN A 80 8.72 20.25 -22.64
C GLN A 80 8.66 20.58 -24.14
N GLY A 81 8.46 21.85 -24.45
CA GLY A 81 8.39 22.34 -25.83
C GLY A 81 7.04 22.16 -26.52
N ALA A 82 6.02 21.64 -25.83
CA ALA A 82 4.66 21.55 -26.34
C ALA A 82 3.68 22.34 -25.44
N PRO A 83 2.70 23.06 -26.02
CA PRO A 83 1.77 23.89 -25.24
C PRO A 83 0.61 23.10 -24.61
N ALA A 84 0.39 21.85 -25.02
CA ALA A 84 -0.72 21.05 -24.55
C ALA A 84 -0.36 20.30 -23.26
N ASP A 85 -1.26 20.36 -22.28
CA ASP A 85 -1.14 19.54 -21.08
C ASP A 85 -1.17 18.05 -21.42
N ARG A 86 -0.29 17.30 -20.75
CA ARG A 86 -0.22 15.85 -20.78
C ARG A 86 -0.47 15.31 -19.38
N VAL A 87 -0.96 14.09 -19.32
CA VAL A 87 -1.17 13.38 -18.06
C VAL A 87 -0.12 12.29 -17.90
N VAL A 88 0.47 12.20 -16.70
CA VAL A 88 1.39 11.13 -16.31
C VAL A 88 0.90 10.50 -15.03
N VAL A 89 0.75 9.17 -15.03
CA VAL A 89 0.39 8.40 -13.85
C VAL A 89 1.66 7.86 -13.22
N CYS A 90 1.78 7.99 -11.91
CA CYS A 90 2.86 7.46 -11.12
C CYS A 90 2.36 6.32 -10.24
N ALA A 91 3.12 5.22 -10.20
CA ALA A 91 2.94 4.11 -9.26
C ALA A 91 4.15 4.07 -8.32
N TYR A 92 3.90 4.26 -7.03
CA TYR A 92 4.89 4.17 -5.97
C TYR A 92 4.79 2.81 -5.28
N ASP A 93 5.84 1.99 -5.40
CA ASP A 93 5.97 0.71 -4.72
C ASP A 93 6.27 0.96 -3.23
N LYS A 94 5.33 0.62 -2.35
CA LYS A 94 5.44 0.86 -0.90
C LYS A 94 6.55 0.03 -0.25
N PHE A 95 6.89 -1.12 -0.83
CA PHE A 95 7.92 -2.01 -0.29
C PHE A 95 9.32 -1.63 -0.74
N LYS A 96 9.47 -1.21 -2.00
CA LYS A 96 10.76 -0.77 -2.55
C LYS A 96 11.05 0.71 -2.31
N GLN A 97 10.02 1.47 -1.94
CA GLN A 97 10.07 2.92 -1.77
C GLN A 97 10.56 3.63 -3.05
N SER A 98 10.11 3.15 -4.21
CA SER A 98 10.49 3.65 -5.52
C SER A 98 9.26 3.91 -6.39
N ALA A 99 9.33 4.95 -7.21
CA ALA A 99 8.27 5.31 -8.15
C ALA A 99 8.62 4.96 -9.59
N GLU A 100 7.61 4.51 -10.33
CA GLU A 100 7.63 4.37 -11.79
C GLU A 100 6.53 5.26 -12.38
N VAL A 101 6.73 5.74 -13.61
CA VAL A 101 5.79 6.62 -14.30
C VAL A 101 5.35 6.03 -15.63
N SER A 102 4.10 6.31 -16.02
CA SER A 102 3.57 5.98 -17.34
C SER A 102 4.21 6.83 -18.44
N GLY A 103 3.85 6.54 -19.70
CA GLY A 103 4.01 7.50 -20.79
C GLY A 103 3.09 8.72 -20.64
N LEU A 104 3.14 9.61 -21.63
CA LEU A 104 2.32 10.82 -21.73
C LEU A 104 0.95 10.48 -22.34
N PHE A 105 -0.15 10.77 -21.64
CA PHE A 105 -1.52 10.69 -22.17
C PHE A 105 -2.04 12.04 -22.62
#